data_AF-M4B6R5-F1
#
_entry.id   AF-M4B6R5-F1
#
_cell.length_a   1.000
_cell.length_b   1.000
_cell.length_c   1.000
_cell.angle_alpha   90.00
_cell.angle_beta   90.00
_cell.angle_gamma   90.00
#
_symmetry.space_group_name_H-M   'P 1'
#
loop_
_entity.id
_entity.type
_entity.pdbx_description
1 polymer ?
#
loop_
_entity_poly.entity_id
_entity_poly.type
_entity_poly.pdbx_seq_one_letter_code
_entity_poly.pdbx_strand_id
1 'polypeptide(L)'
;MRCCSQVTLFAAAYPLASFWSLCNNIMEIRSDGFKLCMSFRRSRRTPSQGIGTWYYAFSALGYLSVMTNCAIFGLHSGFLNRLFPKISPAGSLVAIILMEHAMVAVKVCVELFVPDTTAAVVEAHRIRRARLRKKASRQEELSSHQLLQSQATMDDEHEDNDACVVHEAVAVADVHEWLKREKERRQKLECELKSLNDLYMGWIREEQKKRKRTEDKLATFMERAEAPTVHATDISKES
;
A
#
# COMPACT_ATOMS: atom_id res chain seq x y z
N MET A 1 9.37 4.81 -11.43
CA MET A 1 9.06 5.99 -12.29
C MET A 1 9.78 5.99 -13.64
N ARG A 2 11.06 5.60 -13.73
CA ARG A 2 11.83 5.72 -14.98
C ARG A 2 11.39 4.75 -16.10
N CYS A 3 10.88 3.56 -15.77
CA CYS A 3 10.51 2.54 -16.77
C CYS A 3 9.16 2.85 -17.45
N CYS A 4 8.17 3.38 -16.73
CA CYS A 4 6.83 3.56 -17.28
C CYS A 4 6.75 4.63 -18.38
N SER A 5 7.50 5.73 -18.27
CA SER A 5 7.51 6.77 -19.32
C SER A 5 8.27 6.31 -20.57
N GLN A 6 9.35 5.54 -20.40
CA GLN A 6 10.12 4.96 -21.52
C GLN A 6 9.28 3.96 -22.32
N VAL A 7 8.47 3.14 -21.63
CA VAL A 7 7.59 2.16 -22.28
C VAL A 7 6.41 2.83 -23.00
N THR A 8 5.81 3.87 -22.44
CA THR A 8 4.63 4.51 -23.06
C THR A 8 4.97 5.49 -24.19
N LEU A 9 6.14 6.13 -24.18
CA LEU A 9 6.54 7.07 -25.25
C LEU A 9 7.20 6.40 -26.46
N PHE A 10 7.77 5.19 -26.34
CA PHE A 10 8.54 4.54 -27.41
C PHE A 10 8.05 3.13 -27.81
N ALA A 11 7.00 2.59 -27.21
CA ALA A 11 6.45 1.28 -27.60
C ALA A 11 6.00 1.21 -29.07
N ALA A 12 5.56 2.33 -29.65
CA ALA A 12 5.22 2.42 -31.07
C ALA A 12 6.44 2.43 -32.01
N ALA A 13 7.63 2.76 -31.49
CA ALA A 13 8.84 2.96 -32.30
C ALA A 13 9.81 1.75 -32.27
N TYR A 14 9.81 0.91 -31.22
CA TYR A 14 10.73 -0.24 -31.11
C TYR A 14 10.15 -1.40 -30.27
N PRO A 15 9.57 -2.45 -30.90
CA PRO A 15 8.97 -3.58 -30.17
C PRO A 15 9.97 -4.37 -29.30
N LEU A 16 11.26 -4.42 -29.68
CA LEU A 16 12.30 -5.06 -28.86
C LEU A 16 12.57 -4.33 -27.53
N ALA A 17 12.44 -3.00 -27.50
CA ALA A 17 12.62 -2.22 -26.26
C ALA A 17 11.48 -2.49 -25.25
N SER A 18 10.26 -2.68 -25.77
CA SER A 18 9.10 -3.07 -24.96
C SER A 18 9.28 -4.46 -24.34
N PHE A 19 9.85 -5.41 -25.08
CA PHE A 19 10.18 -6.74 -24.57
C PHE A 19 11.25 -6.69 -23.46
N TRP A 20 12.33 -5.91 -23.66
CA TRP A 20 13.38 -5.78 -22.66
C TRP A 20 12.88 -5.11 -21.37
N SER A 21 11.99 -4.12 -21.48
CA SER A 21 11.37 -3.51 -20.31
C SER A 21 10.42 -4.47 -19.58
N LEU A 22 9.73 -5.35 -20.29
CA LEU A 22 8.89 -6.36 -19.66
C LEU A 22 9.73 -7.34 -18.84
N CYS A 23 10.83 -7.83 -19.42
CA CYS A 23 11.79 -8.69 -18.71
C CYS A 23 12.37 -7.99 -17.48
N ASN A 24 12.70 -6.69 -17.59
CA ASN A 24 13.14 -5.89 -16.46
C ASN A 24 12.07 -5.79 -15.36
N ASN A 25 10.83 -5.44 -15.72
CA ASN A 25 9.72 -5.37 -14.75
C ASN A 25 9.47 -6.71 -14.03
N ILE A 26 9.63 -7.86 -14.71
CA ILE A 26 9.48 -9.20 -14.10
C ILE A 26 10.61 -9.45 -13.08
N MET A 27 11.85 -9.13 -13.46
CA MET A 27 12.99 -9.25 -12.54
C MET A 27 12.85 -8.30 -11.35
N GLU A 28 12.35 -7.08 -11.58
CA GLU A 28 12.12 -6.05 -10.56
C GLU A 28 11.09 -6.54 -9.53
N ILE A 29 9.96 -7.10 -9.95
CA ILE A 29 8.95 -7.68 -9.03
C ILE A 29 9.56 -8.78 -8.15
N ARG A 30 10.38 -9.67 -8.72
CA ARG A 30 11.04 -10.74 -7.94
C ARG A 30 12.06 -10.17 -6.95
N SER A 31 12.83 -9.17 -7.38
CA SER A 31 13.85 -8.52 -6.55
C SER A 31 13.23 -7.72 -5.41
N ASP A 32 12.13 -6.99 -5.66
CA ASP A 32 11.39 -6.24 -4.64
C ASP A 32 10.70 -7.19 -3.66
N GLY A 33 10.12 -8.29 -4.15
CA GLY A 33 9.56 -9.34 -3.30
C GLY A 33 10.62 -9.95 -2.36
N PHE A 34 11.80 -10.27 -2.90
CA PHE A 34 12.91 -10.77 -2.09
C PHE A 34 13.37 -9.74 -1.05
N LYS A 35 13.48 -8.47 -1.44
CA LYS A 35 13.89 -7.37 -0.56
C LYS A 35 12.91 -7.12 0.58
N LEU A 36 11.61 -7.17 0.29
CA LEU A 36 10.54 -7.03 1.28
C LEU A 36 10.47 -8.21 2.26
N CYS A 37 10.77 -9.43 1.80
CA CYS A 37 10.73 -10.62 2.64
C CYS A 37 11.99 -10.82 3.49
N MET A 38 13.18 -10.53 2.94
CA MET A 38 14.46 -10.87 3.56
C MET A 38 15.22 -9.67 4.15
N SER A 39 14.96 -8.46 3.67
CA SER A 39 15.77 -7.28 4.02
C SER A 39 15.04 -6.28 4.91
N PHE A 40 13.71 -6.22 4.86
CA PHE A 40 12.91 -5.25 5.63
C PHE A 40 12.12 -5.89 6.78
N ARG A 41 12.05 -5.19 7.92
CA ARG A 41 11.15 -5.55 9.02
C ARG A 41 9.70 -5.24 8.62
N ARG A 42 8.76 -6.10 8.99
CA ARG A 42 7.33 -5.98 8.63
C ARG A 42 6.80 -4.58 8.95
N SER A 43 6.48 -3.82 7.90
CA SER A 43 5.85 -2.51 8.03
C SER A 43 4.40 -2.66 8.53
N ARG A 44 3.93 -1.70 9.33
CA ARG A 44 2.55 -1.68 9.81
C ARG A 44 1.64 -1.41 8.62
N ARG A 45 0.61 -2.24 8.44
CA ARG A 45 -0.35 -2.10 7.34
C ARG A 45 -1.16 -0.82 7.54
N THR A 46 -0.84 0.23 6.79
CA THR A 46 -1.69 1.41 6.66
C THR A 46 -2.77 1.12 5.63
N PRO A 47 -4.06 1.29 5.94
CA PRO A 47 -5.11 1.17 4.93
C PRO A 47 -4.97 2.32 3.94
N SER A 48 -4.50 2.04 2.72
CA SER A 48 -4.54 2.98 1.61
C SER A 48 -5.73 2.69 0.71
N GLN A 49 -6.48 3.73 0.33
CA GLN A 49 -7.52 3.62 -0.68
C GLN A 49 -6.91 3.96 -2.04
N GLY A 50 -6.48 2.92 -2.76
CA GLY A 50 -5.95 3.04 -4.13
C GLY A 50 -4.46 3.42 -4.24
N ILE A 51 -4.04 3.65 -5.48
CA ILE A 51 -2.65 3.98 -5.89
C ILE A 51 -2.27 5.44 -5.57
N GLY A 52 -3.24 6.29 -5.24
CA GLY A 52 -3.03 7.69 -4.82
C GLY A 52 -2.64 8.62 -5.98
N THR A 53 -1.83 9.65 -5.70
CA THR A 53 -1.40 10.70 -6.65
C THR A 53 -0.80 10.17 -7.96
N TRP A 54 -0.23 8.97 -7.89
CA TRP A 54 0.33 8.23 -9.01
C TRP A 54 -0.65 7.99 -10.15
N TYR A 55 -1.94 7.80 -9.86
CA TYR A 55 -2.96 7.66 -10.89
C TYR A 55 -3.05 8.92 -11.77
N TYR A 56 -3.03 10.10 -11.14
CA TYR A 56 -3.04 11.37 -11.86
C TYR A 56 -1.77 11.57 -12.69
N ALA A 57 -0.61 11.13 -12.18
CA ALA A 57 0.65 11.19 -12.93
C ALA A 57 0.61 10.34 -14.21
N PHE A 58 0.11 9.10 -14.14
CA PHE A 58 -0.05 8.27 -15.33
C PHE A 58 -1.10 8.81 -16.29
N SER A 59 -2.18 9.39 -15.77
CA SER A 59 -3.20 10.05 -16.58
C SER A 59 -2.63 11.24 -17.36
N ALA A 60 -1.83 12.08 -16.69
CA ALA A 60 -1.15 13.22 -17.31
C ALA A 60 -0.13 12.78 -18.37
N LEU A 61 0.63 11.71 -18.11
CA LEU A 61 1.56 11.13 -19.08
C LEU A 61 0.82 10.60 -20.33
N GLY A 62 -0.36 10.00 -20.15
CA GLY A 62 -1.22 9.57 -21.26
C GLY A 62 -1.66 10.73 -22.15
N TYR A 63 -2.12 11.83 -21.54
CA TYR A 63 -2.47 13.05 -22.27
C TYR A 63 -1.25 13.64 -23.01
N LEU A 64 -0.10 13.75 -22.33
CA LEU A 64 1.12 14.28 -22.93
C LEU A 64 1.61 13.43 -24.12
N SER A 65 1.42 12.11 -24.05
CA SER A 65 1.72 11.20 -25.16
C SER A 65 0.84 11.50 -26.38
N VAL A 66 -0.46 11.72 -26.20
CA VAL A 66 -1.37 12.11 -27.30
C VAL A 66 -0.94 13.43 -27.92
N MET A 67 -0.65 14.44 -27.10
CA MET A 67 -0.16 15.76 -27.56
C MET A 67 1.13 15.62 -28.39
N THR A 68 2.09 14.84 -27.88
CA THR A 68 3.38 14.65 -28.54
C THR A 68 3.23 13.91 -29.86
N ASN A 69 2.41 12.86 -29.92
CA ASN A 69 2.14 12.12 -31.16
C ASN A 69 1.41 13.00 -32.20
N CYS A 70 0.45 13.82 -31.77
CA CYS A 70 -0.23 14.77 -32.66
C CYS A 70 0.74 15.83 -33.22
N ALA A 71 1.62 16.36 -32.36
CA ALA A 71 2.64 17.33 -32.77
C ALA A 71 3.63 16.74 -33.78
N ILE A 72 4.10 15.50 -33.58
CA ILE A 72 4.98 14.80 -34.53
C ILE A 72 4.27 14.59 -35.87
N PHE A 73 3.01 14.14 -35.86
CA PHE A 73 2.23 13.95 -37.08
C PHE A 73 2.01 15.27 -37.82
N GLY A 74 1.68 16.34 -37.09
CA GLY A 74 1.39 17.66 -37.65
C GLY A 74 2.62 18.36 -38.23
N LEU A 75 3.75 18.29 -37.52
CA LEU A 75 4.98 18.98 -37.90
C LEU A 75 5.81 18.21 -38.93
N HIS A 76 5.84 16.87 -38.85
CA HIS A 76 6.80 16.06 -39.61
C HIS A 76 6.16 15.32 -40.79
N SER A 77 4.91 14.88 -40.70
CA SER A 77 4.44 13.84 -41.64
C SER A 77 4.26 14.32 -43.08
N GLY A 78 4.22 15.64 -43.35
CA GLY A 78 3.90 16.17 -44.69
C GLY A 78 2.55 15.68 -45.24
N PHE A 79 1.78 14.94 -44.42
CA PHE A 79 0.60 14.19 -44.81
C PHE A 79 -0.56 15.12 -45.11
N LEU A 80 -0.67 16.21 -44.35
CA LEU A 80 -1.65 17.27 -44.59
C LEU A 80 -1.41 17.97 -45.94
N ASN A 81 -0.15 18.24 -46.29
CA ASN A 81 0.19 18.79 -47.61
C ASN A 81 -0.09 17.77 -48.73
N ARG A 82 -0.01 16.47 -48.45
CA ARG A 82 -0.27 15.41 -49.44
C ARG A 82 -1.77 15.13 -49.66
N LEU A 83 -2.58 15.23 -48.60
CA LEU A 83 -4.05 15.09 -48.66
C LEU A 83 -4.73 16.36 -49.17
N PHE A 84 -4.21 17.54 -48.80
CA PHE A 84 -4.77 18.83 -49.19
C PHE A 84 -3.68 19.73 -49.77
N PRO A 85 -3.24 19.50 -51.01
CA PRO A 85 -2.14 20.25 -51.64
C PRO A 85 -2.43 21.73 -51.89
N LYS A 86 -3.67 22.20 -51.64
CA LYS A 86 -4.10 23.60 -51.82
C LYS A 86 -4.34 24.33 -50.50
N ILE A 87 -4.08 23.70 -49.35
CA ILE A 87 -4.37 24.33 -48.06
C ILE A 87 -3.27 25.31 -47.67
N SER A 88 -3.67 26.50 -47.20
CA SER A 88 -2.73 27.49 -46.65
C SER A 88 -2.01 26.90 -45.42
N PRO A 89 -0.74 27.27 -45.14
CA PRO A 89 -0.03 26.84 -43.93
C PRO A 89 -0.80 27.14 -42.63
N ALA A 90 -1.61 28.22 -42.62
CA ALA A 90 -2.51 28.51 -41.51
C ALA A 90 -3.65 27.48 -41.37
N GLY A 91 -4.17 26.96 -42.49
CA GLY A 91 -5.19 25.90 -42.50
C GLY A 91 -4.64 24.55 -42.04
N SER A 92 -3.38 24.24 -42.34
CA SER A 92 -2.70 23.06 -41.79
C SER A 92 -2.59 23.11 -40.28
N LEU A 93 -2.29 24.28 -39.68
CA LEU A 93 -2.26 24.45 -38.23
C LEU A 93 -3.64 24.21 -37.60
N VAL A 94 -4.71 24.74 -38.21
CA VAL A 94 -6.08 24.50 -37.74
C VAL A 94 -6.45 23.02 -37.84
N ALA A 95 -6.05 22.33 -38.91
CA ALA A 95 -6.29 20.90 -39.07
C ALA A 95 -5.56 20.05 -38.00
N ILE A 96 -4.34 20.45 -37.62
CA ILE A 96 -3.59 19.80 -36.54
C ILE A 96 -4.32 19.98 -35.20
N ILE A 97 -4.74 21.21 -34.88
CA ILE A 97 -5.49 21.50 -33.65
C ILE A 97 -6.79 20.70 -33.63
N LEU A 98 -7.51 20.61 -34.75
CA LEU A 98 -8.77 19.85 -34.83
C LEU A 98 -8.54 18.34 -34.66
N MET A 99 -7.49 17.80 -35.27
CA MET A 99 -7.08 16.40 -35.09
C MET A 99 -6.66 16.10 -33.64
N GLU A 100 -5.95 17.03 -33.01
CA GLU A 100 -5.55 16.95 -31.59
C GLU A 100 -6.78 16.89 -30.68
N HIS A 101 -7.73 17.82 -30.85
CA HIS A 101 -8.98 17.82 -30.09
C HIS A 101 -9.80 16.56 -30.34
N ALA A 102 -9.80 16.03 -31.57
CA ALA A 102 -10.45 14.76 -31.89
C ALA A 102 -9.80 13.58 -31.15
N MET A 103 -8.46 13.50 -31.10
CA MET A 103 -7.77 12.43 -30.37
C MET A 103 -7.97 12.54 -28.85
N VAL A 104 -7.97 13.76 -28.30
CA VAL A 104 -8.31 13.99 -26.89
C VAL A 104 -9.75 13.57 -26.61
N ALA A 105 -10.70 13.95 -27.48
CA ALA A 105 -12.09 13.54 -27.35
C ALA A 105 -12.25 12.02 -27.40
N VAL A 106 -11.57 11.32 -28.31
CA VAL A 106 -11.57 9.85 -28.36
C VAL A 106 -11.04 9.26 -27.05
N LYS A 107 -9.94 9.80 -26.51
CA LYS A 107 -9.38 9.34 -25.24
C LYS A 107 -10.35 9.54 -24.08
N VAL A 108 -11.01 10.71 -24.00
CA VAL A 108 -12.04 10.99 -23.00
C VAL A 108 -13.25 10.07 -23.19
N CYS A 109 -13.68 9.81 -24.42
CA CYS A 109 -14.75 8.86 -24.71
C CYS A 109 -14.40 7.46 -24.19
N VAL A 110 -13.17 6.99 -24.44
CA VAL A 110 -12.71 5.69 -23.90
C VAL A 110 -12.74 5.67 -22.37
N GLU A 111 -12.30 6.74 -21.72
CA GLU A 111 -12.39 6.87 -20.26
C GLU A 111 -13.83 6.88 -19.76
N LEU A 112 -14.77 7.45 -20.51
CA LEU A 112 -16.21 7.42 -20.18
C LEU A 112 -16.83 6.04 -20.42
N PHE A 113 -16.38 5.31 -21.44
CA PHE A 113 -16.87 3.97 -21.76
C PHE A 113 -16.36 2.90 -20.78
N VAL A 114 -15.22 3.13 -20.13
CA VAL A 114 -14.66 2.22 -19.13
C VAL A 114 -15.11 2.69 -17.74
N PRO A 115 -16.18 2.14 -17.16
CA PRO A 115 -16.56 2.47 -15.80
C PRO A 115 -15.44 2.07 -14.83
N ASP A 116 -14.93 3.04 -14.05
CA ASP A 116 -13.82 2.88 -13.10
C ASP A 116 -14.04 1.80 -12.03
N THR A 117 -15.28 1.33 -11.88
CA THR A 117 -15.62 0.22 -10.98
C THR A 117 -16.47 -0.81 -11.71
N THR A 118 -16.03 -2.06 -11.67
CA THR A 118 -16.83 -3.17 -12.19
C THR A 118 -18.10 -3.33 -11.34
N ALA A 119 -19.24 -3.57 -11.98
CA ALA A 119 -20.54 -3.70 -11.29
C ALA A 119 -20.51 -4.76 -10.17
N ALA A 120 -19.73 -5.84 -10.37
CA ALA A 120 -19.52 -6.88 -9.37
C ALA A 120 -18.86 -6.34 -8.08
N VAL A 121 -17.91 -5.42 -8.19
CA VAL A 121 -17.24 -4.80 -7.04
C VAL A 121 -18.16 -3.83 -6.33
N VAL A 122 -18.98 -3.07 -7.07
CA VAL A 122 -19.99 -2.18 -6.48
C VAL A 122 -21.02 -2.98 -5.67
N GLU A 123 -21.49 -4.09 -6.23
CA GLU A 123 -22.44 -4.97 -5.56
C GLU A 123 -21.81 -5.67 -4.35
N ALA A 124 -20.56 -6.13 -4.46
CA ALA A 124 -19.82 -6.69 -3.32
C ALA A 124 -19.68 -5.67 -2.18
N HIS A 125 -19.40 -4.40 -2.48
CA HIS A 125 -19.37 -3.33 -1.47
C HIS A 125 -20.75 -3.05 -0.87
N ARG A 126 -21.81 -3.11 -1.69
CA ARG A 126 -23.21 -2.94 -1.24
C ARG A 126 -23.61 -4.05 -0.27
N ILE A 127 -23.39 -5.30 -0.64
CA ILE A 127 -23.66 -6.47 0.21
C ILE A 127 -22.85 -6.40 1.51
N ARG A 128 -21.57 -6.04 1.45
CA ARG A 128 -20.72 -5.91 2.65
C ARG A 128 -21.27 -4.86 3.61
N ARG A 129 -21.68 -3.69 3.12
CA ARG A 129 -22.31 -2.63 3.94
C ARG A 129 -23.64 -3.09 4.54
N ALA A 130 -24.48 -3.77 3.76
CA ALA A 130 -25.75 -4.31 4.23
C ALA A 130 -25.54 -5.36 5.34
N ARG A 131 -24.55 -6.25 5.20
CA ARG A 131 -24.19 -7.25 6.22
C ARG A 131 -23.72 -6.59 7.52
N LEU A 132 -22.93 -5.52 7.44
CA LEU A 132 -22.49 -4.78 8.63
C LEU A 132 -23.65 -4.13 9.37
N ARG A 133 -24.60 -3.51 8.66
CA ARG A 133 -25.82 -2.94 9.25
C ARG A 133 -26.66 -4.01 9.97
N LYS A 134 -26.89 -5.16 9.33
CA LYS A 134 -27.63 -6.28 9.95
C LYS A 134 -26.94 -6.84 11.20
N LYS A 135 -25.60 -6.82 11.25
CA LYS A 135 -24.85 -7.22 12.45
C LYS A 135 -25.02 -6.20 13.58
N ALA A 136 -24.97 -4.90 13.28
CA ALA A 136 -25.17 -3.84 14.26
C ALA A 136 -26.58 -3.90 14.87
N SER A 137 -27.63 -4.02 14.03
CA SER A 137 -29.02 -4.10 14.53
C SER A 137 -29.25 -5.34 15.40
N ARG A 138 -28.70 -6.51 15.03
CA ARG A 138 -28.81 -7.71 15.87
C ARG A 138 -28.09 -7.58 17.21
N GLN A 139 -26.94 -6.89 17.22
CA GLN A 139 -26.20 -6.66 18.45
C GLN A 139 -26.98 -5.75 19.41
N GLU A 140 -27.65 -4.74 18.86
CA GLU A 140 -28.53 -3.85 19.61
C GLU A 140 -29.76 -4.59 20.14
N GLU A 141 -30.44 -5.39 19.32
CA GLU A 141 -31.59 -6.21 19.70
C GLU A 141 -31.23 -7.23 20.79
N LEU A 142 -30.09 -7.93 20.67
CA LEU A 142 -29.57 -8.81 21.72
C LEU A 142 -29.31 -8.06 23.02
N SER A 143 -28.75 -6.85 22.94
CA SER A 143 -28.48 -6.02 24.11
C SER A 143 -29.80 -5.55 24.77
N SER A 144 -30.82 -5.21 23.99
CA SER A 144 -32.15 -4.84 24.48
C SER A 144 -32.86 -6.02 25.16
N HIS A 145 -32.84 -7.21 24.55
CA HIS A 145 -33.41 -8.42 25.16
C HIS A 145 -32.72 -8.78 26.46
N GLN A 146 -31.39 -8.63 26.54
CA GLN A 146 -30.63 -8.91 27.74
C GLN A 146 -30.97 -7.93 28.88
N LEU A 147 -31.24 -6.65 28.56
CA LEU A 147 -31.72 -5.66 29.53
C LEU A 147 -33.14 -5.98 30.01
N LEU A 148 -34.07 -6.31 29.12
CA LEU A 148 -35.44 -6.66 29.48
C LEU A 148 -35.50 -7.94 30.32
N GLN A 149 -34.71 -8.96 29.97
CA GLN A 149 -34.61 -10.19 30.75
C GLN A 149 -34.03 -9.90 32.14
N SER A 150 -32.99 -9.07 32.25
CA SER A 150 -32.45 -8.69 33.56
C SER A 150 -33.44 -7.93 34.45
N GLN A 151 -34.37 -7.20 33.84
CA GLN A 151 -35.44 -6.49 34.56
C GLN A 151 -36.58 -7.43 34.95
N ALA A 152 -37.00 -8.33 34.06
CA ALA A 152 -38.04 -9.33 34.34
C ALA A 152 -37.61 -10.37 35.37
N THR A 153 -36.34 -10.82 35.35
CA THR A 153 -35.81 -11.70 36.40
C THR A 153 -35.80 -11.03 37.77
N MET A 154 -35.68 -9.70 37.85
CA MET A 154 -35.82 -8.98 39.12
C MET A 154 -37.26 -8.96 39.64
N ASP A 155 -38.25 -9.17 38.77
CA ASP A 155 -39.68 -9.19 39.10
C ASP A 155 -40.22 -10.63 39.35
N ASP A 156 -39.71 -11.65 38.63
CA ASP A 156 -40.13 -13.07 38.76
C ASP A 156 -39.44 -13.84 39.91
N GLU A 157 -38.29 -13.38 40.43
CA GLU A 157 -37.61 -13.99 41.61
C GLU A 157 -38.44 -13.91 42.92
N HIS A 158 -39.67 -13.35 42.88
CA HIS A 158 -40.55 -13.30 44.05
C HIS A 158 -41.53 -14.49 44.18
N GLU A 159 -41.78 -15.31 43.14
CA GLU A 159 -42.85 -16.33 43.20
C GLU A 159 -42.46 -17.81 42.92
N ASP A 160 -41.30 -18.16 42.33
CA ASP A 160 -40.96 -19.58 42.02
C ASP A 160 -39.54 -20.05 42.51
N ASN A 161 -38.92 -19.30 43.43
CA ASN A 161 -37.46 -19.19 43.57
C ASN A 161 -36.67 -20.31 44.31
N ASP A 162 -37.27 -21.35 44.92
CA ASP A 162 -36.48 -22.15 45.89
C ASP A 162 -35.78 -23.42 45.32
N ALA A 163 -36.26 -24.00 44.22
CA ALA A 163 -35.71 -25.26 43.69
C ALA A 163 -34.96 -25.12 42.35
N CYS A 164 -35.47 -24.30 41.42
CA CYS A 164 -34.82 -24.06 40.12
C CYS A 164 -33.59 -23.14 40.26
N VAL A 165 -33.66 -22.17 41.18
CA VAL A 165 -32.58 -21.21 41.44
C VAL A 165 -31.33 -21.87 41.96
N VAL A 166 -31.44 -22.96 42.74
CA VAL A 166 -30.24 -23.66 43.22
C VAL A 166 -29.47 -24.27 42.05
N HIS A 167 -30.15 -24.84 41.06
CA HIS A 167 -29.48 -25.45 39.90
C HIS A 167 -28.98 -24.39 38.89
N GLU A 168 -29.74 -23.31 38.68
CA GLU A 168 -29.33 -22.15 37.85
C GLU A 168 -28.14 -21.41 38.49
N ALA A 169 -28.17 -21.16 39.80
CA ALA A 169 -27.09 -20.49 40.53
C ALA A 169 -25.81 -21.33 40.55
N VAL A 170 -25.90 -22.65 40.66
CA VAL A 170 -24.75 -23.56 40.51
C VAL A 170 -24.19 -23.49 39.09
N ALA A 171 -25.04 -23.52 38.06
CA ALA A 171 -24.60 -23.39 36.67
C ALA A 171 -23.96 -22.03 36.36
N VAL A 172 -24.54 -20.93 36.88
CA VAL A 172 -23.99 -19.57 36.73
C VAL A 172 -22.67 -19.42 37.50
N ALA A 173 -22.55 -20.00 38.69
CA ALA A 173 -21.31 -20.03 39.46
C ALA A 173 -20.20 -20.81 38.72
N ASP A 174 -20.53 -21.96 38.13
CA ASP A 174 -19.60 -22.75 37.31
C ASP A 174 -19.15 -21.97 36.06
N VAL A 175 -20.07 -21.27 35.40
CA VAL A 175 -19.76 -20.41 34.24
C VAL A 175 -18.87 -19.23 34.65
N HIS A 176 -19.15 -18.60 35.81
CA HIS A 176 -18.36 -17.48 36.30
C HIS A 176 -16.97 -17.93 36.75
N GLU A 177 -16.85 -19.12 37.35
CA GLU A 177 -15.58 -19.73 37.69
C GLU A 177 -14.78 -20.09 36.43
N TRP A 178 -15.44 -20.67 35.42
CA TRP A 178 -14.83 -20.92 34.11
C TRP A 178 -14.33 -19.63 33.45
N LEU A 179 -15.13 -18.56 33.46
CA LEU A 179 -14.74 -17.26 32.93
C LEU A 179 -13.56 -16.66 33.68
N LYS A 180 -13.52 -16.82 35.01
CA LYS A 180 -12.39 -16.36 35.84
C LYS A 180 -11.10 -17.10 35.47
N ARG A 181 -11.15 -18.44 35.37
CA ARG A 181 -10.01 -19.27 34.94
C ARG A 181 -9.55 -18.91 33.53
N GLU A 182 -10.48 -18.64 32.61
CA GLU A 182 -10.15 -18.24 31.23
C GLU A 182 -9.47 -16.87 31.17
N LYS A 183 -9.94 -15.90 31.96
CA LYS A 183 -9.27 -14.59 32.08
C LYS A 183 -7.85 -14.72 32.63
N GLU A 184 -7.65 -15.52 33.67
CA GLU A 184 -6.32 -15.78 34.25
C GLU A 184 -5.38 -16.42 33.22
N ARG A 185 -5.86 -17.40 32.43
CA ARG A 185 -5.08 -18.00 31.34
C ARG A 185 -4.67 -16.98 30.29
N ARG A 186 -5.60 -16.12 29.85
CA ARG A 186 -5.32 -15.07 28.86
C ARG A 186 -4.31 -14.07 29.38
N GLN A 187 -4.46 -13.64 30.63
CA GLN A 187 -3.55 -12.69 31.26
C GLN A 187 -2.13 -13.28 31.41
N LYS A 188 -2.02 -14.57 31.74
CA LYS A 188 -0.72 -15.26 31.78
C LYS A 188 -0.05 -15.31 30.41
N LEU A 189 -0.81 -15.67 29.37
CA LEU A 189 -0.34 -15.65 27.98
C LEU A 189 0.12 -14.25 27.53
N GLU A 190 -0.62 -13.21 27.88
CA GLU A 190 -0.24 -11.83 27.58
C GLU A 190 1.04 -11.41 28.31
N CYS A 191 1.20 -11.79 29.57
CA CYS A 191 2.43 -11.57 30.34
C CYS A 191 3.63 -12.30 29.74
N GLU A 192 3.46 -13.57 29.35
CA GLU A 192 4.51 -14.35 28.67
C GLU A 192 4.88 -13.73 27.33
N LEU A 193 3.90 -13.32 26.54
CA LEU A 193 4.12 -12.64 25.26
C LEU A 193 4.88 -11.33 25.45
N LYS A 194 4.51 -10.55 26.48
CA LYS A 194 5.17 -9.28 26.81
C LYS A 194 6.62 -9.52 27.25
N SER A 195 6.84 -10.52 28.09
CA SER A 195 8.19 -10.93 28.52
C SER A 195 9.05 -11.35 27.32
N LEU A 196 8.50 -12.16 26.41
CA LEU A 196 9.20 -12.59 25.20
C LEU A 196 9.53 -11.40 24.29
N ASN A 197 8.58 -10.48 24.13
CA ASN A 197 8.76 -9.26 23.35
C ASN A 197 9.85 -8.36 23.94
N ASP A 198 9.88 -8.19 25.26
CA ASP A 198 10.91 -7.39 25.94
C ASP A 198 12.30 -8.01 25.78
N LEU A 199 12.38 -9.35 25.84
CA LEU A 199 13.62 -10.09 25.62
C LEU A 199 14.10 -9.97 24.17
N TYR A 200 13.20 -10.11 23.20
CA TYR A 200 13.48 -9.90 21.78
C TYR A 200 13.95 -8.47 21.49
N MET A 201 13.26 -7.47 22.04
CA MET A 201 13.62 -6.05 21.89
C MET A 201 14.94 -5.71 22.60
N GLY A 202 15.26 -6.40 23.70
CA GLY A 202 16.57 -6.34 24.35
C GLY A 202 17.68 -6.85 23.45
N TRP A 203 17.50 -8.03 22.87
CA TRP A 203 18.47 -8.63 21.95
C TRP A 203 18.73 -7.73 20.73
N ILE A 204 17.68 -7.16 20.11
CA ILE A 204 17.84 -6.21 19.00
C ILE A 204 18.72 -5.03 19.42
N ARG A 205 18.49 -4.44 20.60
CA ARG A 205 19.26 -3.30 21.08
C ARG A 205 20.73 -3.65 21.27
N GLU A 206 21.01 -4.82 21.83
CA GLU A 206 22.39 -5.30 22.01
C GLU A 206 23.09 -5.51 20.67
N GLU A 207 22.39 -6.09 19.70
CA GLU A 207 22.94 -6.35 18.37
C GLU A 207 23.22 -5.06 17.60
N GLN A 208 22.31 -4.07 17.69
CA GLN A 208 22.53 -2.74 17.12
C GLN A 208 23.72 -2.03 17.79
N LYS A 209 23.91 -2.20 19.10
CA LYS A 209 25.04 -1.64 19.83
C LYS A 209 26.37 -2.28 19.43
N LYS A 210 26.40 -3.58 19.18
CA LYS A 210 27.57 -4.27 18.63
C LYS A 210 27.90 -3.75 17.23
N ARG A 211 26.89 -3.66 16.35
CA ARG A 211 27.04 -3.16 14.98
C ARG A 211 27.58 -1.72 14.95
N LYS A 212 27.05 -0.84 15.80
CA LYS A 212 27.55 0.52 15.93
C LYS A 212 29.01 0.57 16.41
N ARG A 213 29.37 -0.25 17.41
CA ARG A 213 30.78 -0.35 17.86
C ARG A 213 31.72 -0.83 16.76
N THR A 214 31.28 -1.75 15.90
CA THR A 214 32.08 -2.19 14.76
C THR A 214 32.21 -1.09 13.70
N GLU A 215 31.15 -0.32 13.45
CA GLU A 215 31.18 0.83 12.54
C GLU A 215 32.08 1.94 13.07
N ASP A 216 32.01 2.26 14.36
CA ASP A 216 32.88 3.25 15.00
C ASP A 216 34.35 2.83 14.91
N LYS A 217 34.67 1.55 15.18
CA LYS A 217 36.03 1.01 15.00
C LYS A 217 36.51 1.12 13.55
N LEU A 218 35.65 0.78 12.58
CA LEU A 218 35.94 0.92 11.15
C LEU A 218 36.22 2.38 10.78
N ALA A 219 35.40 3.32 11.27
CA ALA A 219 35.59 4.75 11.06
C ALA A 219 36.93 5.24 11.64
N THR A 220 37.29 4.80 12.86
CA THR A 220 38.60 5.13 13.45
C THR A 220 39.76 4.55 12.64
N PHE A 221 39.64 3.32 12.12
CA PHE A 221 40.66 2.73 11.24
C PHE A 221 40.79 3.49 9.91
N MET A 222 39.67 3.92 9.33
CA MET A 222 39.67 4.73 8.11
C MET A 222 40.30 6.10 8.34
N GLU A 223 39.97 6.79 9.43
CA GLU A 223 40.59 8.07 9.81
C GLU A 223 42.10 7.92 10.03
N ARG A 224 42.54 6.81 10.66
CA ARG A 224 43.97 6.50 10.83
C ARG A 224 44.67 6.21 9.50
N ALA A 225 43.98 5.63 8.52
CA ALA A 225 44.50 5.38 7.18
C ALA A 225 44.52 6.63 6.30
N GLU A 226 43.61 7.58 6.56
CA GLU A 226 43.49 8.86 5.85
C GLU A 226 44.36 9.96 6.49
N ALA A 227 44.89 9.75 7.70
CA ALA A 227 45.89 10.61 8.31
C ALA A 227 47.15 10.67 7.40
N PRO A 228 47.50 11.85 6.87
CA PRO A 228 48.57 11.97 5.89
C PRO A 228 49.91 11.55 6.49
N THR A 229 50.71 10.87 5.68
CA THR A 229 52.14 10.56 5.89
C THR A 229 52.95 11.85 6.05
N VAL A 230 52.82 12.55 7.18
CA VAL A 230 53.54 13.81 7.48
C VAL A 230 54.88 13.54 8.18
N HIS A 231 55.21 12.30 8.53
CA HIS A 231 56.47 11.98 9.21
C HIS A 231 57.60 11.41 8.33
N ALA A 232 57.47 11.43 6.99
CA ALA A 232 58.48 10.86 6.10
C ALA A 232 59.27 11.89 5.25
N THR A 233 59.33 13.17 5.67
CA THR A 233 60.13 14.19 4.95
C THR A 233 61.13 14.97 5.82
N ASP A 234 61.36 14.58 7.08
CA ASP A 234 62.27 15.32 7.98
C ASP A 234 63.61 14.62 8.29
N ILE A 235 64.02 13.66 7.45
CA ILE A 235 65.34 13.00 7.55
C ILE A 235 66.18 13.25 6.28
N SER A 236 66.09 14.46 5.71
CA SER A 236 66.87 14.82 4.50
C SER A 236 67.50 16.22 4.54
N LYS A 237 67.59 16.84 5.73
CA LYS A 237 68.27 18.13 5.92
C LYS A 237 69.10 18.14 7.21
N GLU A 238 70.03 17.20 7.32
CA GLU A 238 71.22 17.37 8.18
C GLU A 238 72.33 16.46 7.65
N SER A 239 72.94 16.89 6.54
CA SER A 239 74.29 16.50 6.09
C SER A 239 74.82 17.52 5.11
#